data_AF-A0A0J1HAG6-F1
#
_entry.id   AF-A0A0J1HAG6-F1
#
_cell.length_a   1.000
_cell.length_b   1.000
_cell.length_c   1.000
_cell.angle_alpha   90.00
_cell.angle_beta   90.00
_cell.angle_gamma   90.00
#
_symmetry.space_group_name_H-M   'P 1'
#
loop_
_entity.id
_entity.type
_entity.pdbx_description
1 polymer ?
#
loop_
_entity_poly.entity_id
_entity_poly.type
_entity_poly.pdbx_seq_one_letter_code
_entity_poly.pdbx_strand_id
1 'polypeptide(L)' 'MMIIRMLPNSKAAEALCICYEKKRVYDHHGKQYFVTSISVAGSGRDTRVEAELEPVWNEEVVF' A
#
# COMPACT_ATOMS: atom_id res chain seq x y z
N MET A 1 2.78 6.35 -8.75
CA MET A 1 1.78 6.13 -7.68
C MET A 1 0.91 4.93 -8.06
N MET A 2 0.78 3.96 -7.16
CA MET A 2 0.03 2.71 -7.35
C MET A 2 -0.97 2.56 -6.20
N ILE A 3 -2.20 2.14 -6.48
CA ILE A 3 -3.20 1.86 -5.44
C ILE A 3 -3.44 0.37 -5.40
N ILE A 4 -3.30 -0.23 -4.22
CA ILE A 4 -3.62 -1.64 -4.00
C ILE A 4 -4.82 -1.80 -3.09
N ARG A 5 -5.63 -2.82 -3.38
CA ARG A 5 -6.87 -3.13 -2.65
C ARG A 5 -6.78 -4.51 -2.04
N MET A 6 -7.18 -4.62 -0.80
CA MET A 6 -7.13 -5.89 -0.07
C MET A 6 -8.31 -6.07 0.86
N LEU A 7 -8.50 -7.31 1.29
CA LEU A 7 -9.52 -7.64 2.26
C LEU A 7 -9.16 -7.04 3.63
N PRO A 8 -10.16 -6.48 4.35
CA PRO A 8 -9.99 -6.11 5.74
C PRO A 8 -9.62 -7.36 6.55
N ASN A 9 -8.81 -7.18 7.60
CA ASN A 9 -8.31 -8.26 8.47
C ASN A 9 -7.46 -9.33 7.76
N SER A 10 -6.86 -9.02 6.61
CA SER A 10 -5.86 -9.88 5.97
C SER A 10 -4.45 -9.55 6.46
N LYS A 11 -3.54 -10.54 6.41
CA LYS A 11 -2.12 -10.31 6.72
C LYS A 11 -1.48 -9.24 5.82
N ALA A 12 -1.98 -9.09 4.59
CA ALA A 12 -1.52 -8.04 3.68
C ALA A 12 -1.91 -6.64 4.18
N ALA A 13 -3.15 -6.46 4.65
CA ALA A 13 -3.62 -5.21 5.25
C ALA A 13 -2.83 -4.86 6.50
N GLU A 14 -2.59 -5.84 7.37
CA GLU A 14 -1.79 -5.66 8.58
C GLU A 14 -0.35 -5.24 8.26
N ALA A 15 0.30 -5.92 7.31
CA ALA A 15 1.66 -5.60 6.89
C ALA A 15 1.76 -4.16 6.36
N LEU A 16 0.79 -3.70 5.57
CA LEU A 16 0.76 -2.33 5.05
C LEU A 16 0.52 -1.29 6.13
N CYS A 17 -0.39 -1.58 7.07
CA CYS A 17 -0.63 -0.71 8.22
C CYS A 17 0.65 -0.53 9.05
N ILE A 18 1.36 -1.63 9.33
CA ILE A 18 2.65 -1.59 10.03
C ILE A 18 3.69 -0.80 9.23
N CYS A 19 3.75 -0.96 7.90
CA CYS A 19 4.70 -0.22 7.06
C CYS A 19 4.40 1.29 7.07
N TYR A 20 3.12 1.67 7.00
CA TYR A 20 2.68 3.05 7.09
C TYR A 20 3.01 3.67 8.46
N GLU A 21 2.60 3.02 9.55
CA GLU A 21 2.81 3.51 10.92
C GLU A 21 4.30 3.63 11.28
N LYS A 22 5.10 2.64 10.85
CA LYS A 22 6.53 2.61 11.15
C LYS A 22 7.38 3.34 10.09
N LYS A 23 6.76 3.95 9.08
CA LYS A 23 7.43 4.59 7.94
C LYS A 23 8.49 3.67 7.30
N ARG A 24 8.15 2.40 7.14
CA ARG A 24 9.02 1.39 6.53
C ARG A 24 8.69 1.20 5.06
N VAL A 25 9.70 0.80 4.31
CA VAL A 25 9.57 0.37 2.93
C VAL A 25 8.79 -0.95 2.87
N TYR A 26 7.78 -0.99 2.02
CA TYR A 26 6.95 -2.14 1.72
C TYR A 26 7.44 -2.82 0.43
N ASP A 27 7.74 -4.11 0.48
CA ASP A 27 8.05 -4.88 -0.74
C ASP A 27 6.77 -5.46 -1.33
N HIS A 28 6.53 -5.15 -2.59
CA HIS A 28 5.41 -5.64 -3.38
C HIS A 28 5.94 -6.16 -4.72
N HIS A 29 5.86 -7.47 -4.93
CA HIS A 29 6.33 -8.13 -6.17
C HIS A 29 7.82 -7.84 -6.49
N GLY A 30 8.69 -7.79 -5.49
CA GLY A 30 10.13 -7.51 -5.66
C GLY A 30 10.45 -6.03 -5.93
N LYS A 31 9.46 -5.18 -5.75
CA LYS A 31 9.53 -3.73 -5.91
C LYS A 31 9.18 -3.07 -4.58
N GLN A 32 10.05 -2.18 -4.13
CA GLN A 32 9.95 -1.37 -2.91
C GLN A 32 9.09 -0.10 -3.03
N TYR A 33 8.13 0.07 -2.13
CA TYR A 33 7.24 1.21 -2.10
C TYR A 33 7.17 1.85 -0.71
N PHE A 34 6.95 3.17 -0.67
CA PHE A 34 6.45 3.85 0.52
C PHE A 34 4.92 3.79 0.52
N VAL A 35 4.35 3.40 1.65
CA VAL A 35 2.91 3.54 1.87
C VAL A 35 2.66 4.98 2.29
N THR A 36 1.92 5.74 1.48
CA THR A 36 1.68 7.17 1.71
C THR A 36 0.32 7.45 2.32
N SER A 37 -0.65 6.60 2.03
CA SER A 37 -2.01 6.72 2.54
C SER A 37 -2.65 5.34 2.68
N ILE A 38 -3.51 5.20 3.69
CA ILE A 38 -4.37 4.03 3.88
C ILE A 38 -5.78 4.53 4.12
N SER A 39 -6.73 4.00 3.36
CA SER A 39 -8.16 4.30 3.50
C SER A 39 -8.98 3.01 3.47
N VAL A 40 -10.22 3.10 3.93
CA VAL A 40 -11.17 2.00 3.87
C VAL A 40 -12.30 2.40 2.93
N ALA A 41 -12.53 1.61 1.90
CA ALA A 41 -13.57 1.82 0.91
C ALA A 41 -14.64 0.72 0.99
N GLY A 42 -15.90 1.08 0.68
CA GLY A 42 -17.02 0.15 0.67
C GLY A 42 -17.70 -0.06 2.04
N SER A 43 -18.66 -0.98 2.09
CA SER A 43 -19.46 -1.25 3.30
C SER A 43 -19.84 -2.72 3.39
N GLY A 44 -19.87 -3.27 4.61
CA GLY A 44 -20.25 -4.67 4.86
C GLY A 44 -19.26 -5.67 4.24
N ARG A 45 -19.77 -6.56 3.37
CA ARG A 45 -18.95 -7.61 2.71
C ARG A 45 -18.04 -7.06 1.61
N ASP A 46 -18.34 -5.86 1.13
CA ASP A 46 -17.59 -5.17 0.08
C ASP A 46 -16.52 -4.22 0.65
N THR A 47 -16.35 -4.17 1.98
CA THR A 47 -15.29 -3.40 2.60
C THR A 47 -13.93 -3.86 2.08
N ARG A 48 -13.10 -2.92 1.64
CA ARG A 48 -11.71 -3.10 1.19
C ARG A 48 -10.83 -2.06 1.84
N VAL A 49 -9.60 -2.45 2.14
CA VAL A 49 -8.54 -1.51 2.52
C VAL A 49 -7.83 -1.09 1.24
N GLU A 50 -7.77 0.20 0.97
CA GLU A 50 -6.99 0.79 -0.11
C GLU A 50 -5.71 1.38 0.47
N ALA A 51 -4.58 1.08 -0.16
CA ALA A 51 -3.30 1.69 0.19
C ALA A 51 -2.68 2.34 -1.03
N GLU A 52 -2.26 3.59 -0.86
CA GLU A 52 -1.49 4.34 -1.84
C GLU A 52 0.00 4.05 -1.65
N LEU A 53 0.64 3.67 -2.74
CA LEU A 53 2.04 3.30 -2.82
C LEU A 53 2.79 4.25 -3.75
N GLU A 54 3.88 4.79 -3.24
CA GLU A 54 4.86 5.54 -4.03
C GLU A 54 6.14 4.73 -4.19
N PRO A 55 6.67 4.57 -5.41
CA PRO A 55 7.90 3.83 -5.62
C PRO A 55 9.06 4.52 -4.89
N VAL A 56 9.94 3.73 -4.26
CA VAL A 56 11.15 4.26 -3.62
C VAL A 56 12.19 4.68 -4.66
N TRP A 57 12.19 4.04 -5.83
CA TRP A 57 12.96 4.54 -6.97
C TRP A 57 12.20 5.70 -7.61
N ASN A 58 12.80 6.88 -7.64
CA ASN A 58 12.36 7.93 -8.55
C ASN A 58 12.40 7.34 -9.97
N GLU A 59 11.25 7.17 -10.61
CA GLU A 59 11.19 7.14 -12.08
C GLU A 59 11.31 8.58 -12.61
N GLU A 60 12.42 9.24 -12.29
CA GLU A 60 13.03 10.18 -13.24
C GLU A 60 14.02 9.37 -14.06
N VAL A 61 13.51 8.45 -14.86
CA VAL A 61 14.27 7.96 -16.01
C VAL A 61 13.83 8.80 -17.20
N VAL A 62 14.42 10.00 -17.27
CA VAL A 62 14.45 10.79 -18.50
C VAL A 62 15.40 10.03 -19.43
N PHE A 63 14.85 9.38 -20.45
CA PHE A 63 15.60 9.02 -21.65
C PHE A 63 15.39 10.11 -22.71
#